data_AF-A0A1L3SNQ0-F1
#
_entry.id   AF-A0A1L3SNQ0-F1
#
_cell.length_a   1.000
_cell.length_b   1.000
_cell.length_c   1.000
_cell.angle_alpha   90.00
_cell.angle_beta   90.00
_cell.angle_gamma   90.00
#
_symmetry.space_group_name_H-M   'P 1'
#
loop_
_entity.id
_entity.type
_entity.pdbx_description
1 polymer ?
#
loop_
_entity_poly.entity_id
_entity_poly.type
_entity_poly.pdbx_seq_one_letter_code
_entity_poly.pdbx_strand_id
1 'polypeptide(L)'
;MPILLKGSCRCGTVRFEVESNTPVPYQLCYCSICRKQQGGGGFAINLGANAKTMKVTGEEHLGLYRAEIEDEERPTCEVSTGERRFCRECGSALWLYDPTWPDLVHPFASAIDSELPVAPERVHLMLKYKPSWVEPDVREGDSRFDLYPEESIEGWHRKRGLWVD
;
A
#
# COMPACT_ATOMS: atom_id res chain seq x y z
N MET A 1 1.00 -6.72 21.03
CA MET A 1 0.62 -7.80 20.12
C MET A 1 0.30 -7.19 18.78
N PRO A 2 0.71 -7.79 17.64
CA PRO A 2 0.39 -7.27 16.31
C PRO A 2 -1.12 -7.01 16.18
N ILE A 3 -1.49 -5.95 15.47
CA ILE A 3 -2.92 -5.67 15.21
C ILE A 3 -3.38 -6.60 14.10
N LEU A 4 -4.52 -7.27 14.32
CA LEU A 4 -5.19 -8.03 13.28
C LEU A 4 -5.97 -7.07 12.37
N LEU A 5 -5.48 -6.85 11.16
CA LEU A 5 -6.18 -6.10 10.13
C LEU A 5 -7.19 -7.01 9.45
N LYS A 6 -8.42 -6.52 9.30
CA LYS A 6 -9.48 -7.20 8.52
C LYS A 6 -9.81 -6.34 7.32
N GLY A 7 -9.85 -6.95 6.15
CA GLY A 7 -10.16 -6.24 4.92
C GLY A 7 -11.03 -7.02 3.97
N SER A 8 -11.61 -6.31 3.01
CA SER A 8 -12.45 -6.89 1.99
C SER A 8 -12.46 -6.07 0.70
N CYS A 9 -12.91 -6.70 -0.39
CA CYS A 9 -13.27 -5.97 -1.60
C CYS A 9 -14.64 -5.28 -1.43
N ARG A 10 -14.96 -4.31 -2.30
CA ARG A 10 -16.22 -3.57 -2.20
C ARG A 10 -17.47 -4.45 -2.25
N CYS A 11 -17.47 -5.53 -3.04
CA CYS A 11 -18.62 -6.44 -3.14
C CYS A 11 -18.66 -7.51 -2.03
N GLY A 12 -17.63 -7.58 -1.18
CA GLY A 12 -17.54 -8.52 -0.06
C GLY A 12 -17.23 -9.98 -0.45
N THR A 13 -17.05 -10.28 -1.74
CA THR A 13 -16.71 -11.62 -2.24
C THR A 13 -15.34 -12.08 -1.76
N VAL A 14 -14.37 -11.18 -1.74
CA VAL A 14 -13.03 -11.42 -1.21
C VAL A 14 -12.92 -10.77 0.15
N ARG A 15 -12.49 -11.54 1.15
CA ARG A 15 -12.16 -11.05 2.50
C ARG A 15 -10.79 -11.57 2.90
N PHE A 16 -10.06 -10.82 3.70
CA PHE A 16 -8.78 -11.24 4.23
C PHE A 16 -8.55 -10.74 5.65
N GLU A 17 -7.72 -11.47 6.39
CA GLU A 17 -7.20 -11.07 7.69
C GLU A 17 -5.67 -11.20 7.66
N VAL A 18 -4.95 -10.25 8.27
CA VAL A 18 -3.48 -10.26 8.33
C VAL A 18 -2.97 -9.50 9.55
N GLU A 19 -1.89 -9.98 10.17
CA GLU A 19 -1.27 -9.32 11.32
C GLU A 19 -0.30 -8.22 10.87
N SER A 20 -0.36 -7.07 11.55
CA SER A 20 0.50 -5.92 11.28
C SER A 20 1.09 -5.35 12.57
N ASN A 21 2.41 -5.23 12.58
CA ASN A 21 3.16 -4.43 13.55
C ASN A 21 3.26 -2.94 13.14
N THR A 22 2.80 -2.62 11.92
CA THR A 22 2.90 -1.29 11.29
C THR A 22 1.55 -0.81 10.71
N PRO A 23 0.49 -0.75 11.55
CA PRO A 23 -0.88 -0.52 11.09
C PRO A 23 -1.16 0.94 10.72
N VAL A 24 -0.24 1.89 10.97
CA VAL A 24 -0.50 3.32 10.78
C VAL A 24 -0.44 3.66 9.28
N PRO A 25 -1.53 4.21 8.69
CA PRO A 25 -1.62 4.54 7.27
C PRO A 25 -0.93 5.87 6.93
N TYR A 26 0.39 5.96 7.17
CA TYR A 26 1.14 7.22 7.04
C TYR A 26 1.67 7.49 5.62
N GLN A 27 1.84 6.45 4.80
CA GLN A 27 2.65 6.50 3.58
C GLN A 27 1.80 6.67 2.32
N LEU A 28 1.78 7.87 1.75
CA LEU A 28 0.99 8.28 0.59
C LEU A 28 1.85 8.20 -0.68
N CYS A 29 1.58 7.22 -1.54
CA CYS A 29 2.29 7.01 -2.79
C CYS A 29 1.55 7.65 -3.98
N TYR A 30 2.24 8.53 -4.69
CA TYR A 30 1.69 9.30 -5.82
C TYR A 30 2.03 8.71 -7.20
N CYS A 31 2.76 7.59 -7.26
CA CYS A 31 3.15 7.00 -8.55
C CYS A 31 1.93 6.60 -9.39
N SER A 32 2.11 6.60 -10.70
CA SER A 32 1.04 6.29 -11.66
C SER A 32 0.39 4.94 -11.39
N ILE A 33 1.16 3.92 -11.02
CA ILE A 33 0.68 2.57 -10.74
C ILE A 33 -0.22 2.56 -9.50
N CYS A 34 0.30 2.99 -8.35
CA CYS A 34 -0.43 2.96 -7.08
C CYS A 34 -1.68 3.87 -7.16
N ARG A 35 -1.54 5.07 -7.72
CA ARG A 35 -2.66 6.00 -7.90
C ARG A 35 -3.75 5.43 -8.82
N LYS A 36 -3.40 4.76 -9.92
CA LYS A 36 -4.40 4.18 -10.84
C LYS A 36 -5.10 2.96 -10.25
N GLN A 37 -4.46 2.22 -9.36
CA GLN A 37 -5.09 1.06 -8.71
C GLN A 37 -6.05 1.43 -7.58
N GLN A 38 -5.65 2.42 -6.76
CA GLN A 38 -6.33 2.66 -5.48
C GLN A 38 -6.38 4.14 -5.08
N GLY A 39 -5.95 5.06 -5.96
CA GLY A 39 -5.76 6.47 -5.63
C GLY A 39 -6.86 7.42 -6.06
N GLY A 40 -8.12 7.10 -5.72
CA GLY A 40 -9.25 8.01 -5.95
C GLY A 40 -9.06 9.41 -5.34
N GLY A 41 -8.29 9.51 -4.24
CA GLY A 41 -7.87 10.79 -3.62
C GLY A 41 -6.58 11.40 -4.17
N GLY A 42 -6.02 10.87 -5.26
CA GLY A 42 -4.77 11.34 -5.86
C GLY A 42 -3.51 10.56 -5.47
N PHE A 43 -3.61 9.64 -4.49
CA PHE A 43 -2.53 8.79 -4.00
C PHE A 43 -3.12 7.50 -3.43
N ALA A 44 -2.29 6.48 -3.27
CA ALA A 44 -2.63 5.22 -2.61
C ALA A 44 -1.81 5.06 -1.33
N ILE A 45 -2.36 4.35 -0.34
CA ILE A 45 -1.70 4.10 0.95
C ILE A 45 -1.48 2.59 1.10
N ASN A 46 -0.21 2.20 1.21
CA ASN A 46 0.22 0.84 1.40
C ASN A 46 0.62 0.64 2.87
N LEU A 47 -0.02 -0.30 3.56
CA LEU A 47 0.35 -0.69 4.91
C LEU A 47 1.51 -1.70 4.89
N GLY A 48 2.13 -1.95 6.03
CA GLY A 48 3.04 -3.08 6.22
C GLY A 48 2.34 -4.17 7.02
N ALA A 49 2.42 -5.42 6.58
CA ALA A 49 1.89 -6.56 7.32
C ALA A 49 2.73 -7.82 7.07
N ASN A 50 2.60 -8.79 7.97
CA ASN A 50 3.35 -10.05 7.89
C ASN A 50 2.65 -11.00 6.90
N ALA A 51 3.29 -11.25 5.75
CA ALA A 51 2.73 -12.08 4.68
C ALA A 51 2.35 -13.50 5.15
N LYS A 52 3.11 -14.07 6.10
CA LYS A 52 2.89 -15.44 6.61
C LYS A 52 1.60 -15.59 7.42
N THR A 53 1.01 -14.48 7.85
CA THR A 53 -0.21 -14.47 8.67
C THR A 53 -1.47 -14.24 7.83
N MET A 54 -1.31 -13.96 6.54
CA MET A 54 -2.41 -13.68 5.61
C MET A 54 -3.34 -14.89 5.51
N LYS A 55 -4.63 -14.66 5.77
CA LYS A 55 -5.71 -15.62 5.54
C LYS A 55 -6.72 -14.99 4.60
N VAL A 56 -7.05 -15.67 3.51
CA VAL A 56 -7.97 -15.13 2.50
C VAL A 56 -9.17 -16.06 2.31
N THR A 57 -10.35 -15.46 2.16
CA THR A 57 -11.58 -16.13 1.74
C THR A 57 -11.99 -15.58 0.37
N GLY A 58 -12.38 -16.45 -0.56
CA GLY A 58 -12.72 -16.07 -1.93
C GLY A 58 -11.48 -15.88 -2.82
N GLU A 59 -10.40 -16.63 -2.57
CA GLU A 59 -9.16 -16.55 -3.37
C GLU A 59 -9.40 -16.81 -4.86
N GLU A 60 -10.36 -17.68 -5.18
CA GLU A 60 -10.81 -17.95 -6.54
C GLU A 60 -11.37 -16.72 -7.25
N HIS A 61 -11.72 -15.64 -6.55
CA HIS A 61 -12.18 -14.39 -7.14
C HIS A 61 -11.04 -13.35 -7.29
N LEU A 62 -9.80 -13.71 -6.94
CA LEU A 62 -8.65 -12.83 -7.08
C LEU A 62 -8.09 -12.81 -8.50
N GLY A 63 -7.79 -11.60 -8.97
CA GLY A 63 -6.92 -11.34 -10.11
C GLY A 63 -5.50 -11.05 -9.64
N LEU A 64 -4.55 -11.19 -10.56
CA LEU A 64 -3.16 -10.80 -10.39
C LEU A 64 -2.78 -9.83 -11.50
N TYR A 65 -2.25 -8.67 -11.12
CA TYR A 65 -1.68 -7.70 -12.03
C TYR A 65 -0.22 -7.41 -11.65
N ARG A 66 0.67 -7.47 -12.64
CA ARG A 66 2.05 -6.99 -12.53
C ARG A 66 2.19 -5.79 -13.46
N ALA A 67 2.66 -4.68 -12.90
CA ALA A 67 2.81 -3.45 -13.67
C ALA A 67 4.05 -3.51 -14.55
N GLU A 68 3.95 -2.96 -15.75
CA GLU A 68 5.10 -2.59 -16.56
C GLU A 68 5.67 -1.27 -16.02
N ILE A 69 6.99 -1.20 -15.88
CA ILE A 69 7.73 -0.03 -15.41
C ILE A 69 8.60 0.46 -16.57
N GLU A 70 8.28 1.66 -17.03
CA GLU A 70 9.05 2.41 -18.00
C GLU A 70 9.20 3.83 -17.44
N ASP A 71 10.44 4.28 -17.29
CA ASP A 71 10.75 5.64 -16.88
C ASP A 71 12.02 6.12 -17.60
N GLU A 72 12.28 7.43 -17.55
CA GLU A 72 13.43 8.04 -18.25
C GLU A 72 14.80 7.49 -17.78
N GLU A 73 14.84 6.86 -16.60
CA GLU A 73 16.05 6.26 -16.01
C GLU A 73 16.20 4.78 -16.40
N ARG A 74 15.13 4.16 -16.92
CA ARG A 74 15.06 2.75 -17.36
C ARG A 74 14.69 2.68 -18.85
N PRO A 75 15.69 2.60 -19.75
CA PRO A 75 15.45 2.62 -21.20
C PRO A 75 14.73 1.38 -21.73
N THR A 76 14.54 0.34 -20.90
CA THR A 76 13.79 -0.87 -21.22
C THR A 76 12.60 -1.01 -20.29
N CYS A 77 11.42 -1.19 -20.87
CA CYS A 77 10.22 -1.53 -20.11
C CYS A 77 10.39 -2.90 -19.45
N GLU A 78 10.24 -2.95 -18.12
CA GLU A 78 10.38 -4.17 -17.32
C GLU A 78 9.09 -4.47 -16.56
N VAL A 79 8.72 -5.75 -16.49
CA VAL A 79 7.58 -6.19 -15.69
C VAL A 79 7.99 -6.26 -14.21
N SER A 80 7.32 -5.46 -13.38
CA SER A 80 7.46 -5.45 -11.92
C SER A 80 7.21 -6.84 -11.34
N THR A 81 8.08 -7.28 -10.42
CA THR A 81 7.87 -8.48 -9.59
C THR A 81 6.65 -8.35 -8.68
N GLY A 82 6.25 -7.11 -8.36
CA GLY A 82 5.13 -6.79 -7.49
C GLY A 82 3.78 -7.32 -8.00
N GLU A 83 3.26 -8.30 -7.27
CA GLU A 83 1.98 -8.95 -7.43
C GLU A 83 0.85 -8.13 -6.79
N ARG A 84 0.09 -7.41 -7.61
CA ARG A 84 -1.07 -6.65 -7.12
C ARG A 84 -2.32 -7.51 -7.24
N ARG A 85 -2.92 -7.82 -6.10
CA ARG A 85 -4.14 -8.62 -6.01
C ARG A 85 -5.36 -7.70 -5.98
N PHE A 86 -6.37 -8.06 -6.77
CA PHE A 86 -7.62 -7.31 -6.88
C PHE A 86 -8.80 -8.27 -7.02
N CYS A 87 -9.99 -7.82 -6.65
CA CYS A 87 -11.21 -8.60 -6.86
C CYS A 87 -11.65 -8.52 -8.32
N ARG A 88 -11.81 -9.67 -9.00
CA ARG A 88 -12.24 -9.72 -10.41
C ARG A 88 -13.71 -9.34 -10.60
N GLU A 89 -14.52 -9.44 -9.54
CA GLU A 89 -15.95 -9.14 -9.61
C GLU A 89 -16.24 -7.63 -9.54
N CYS A 90 -15.49 -6.88 -8.74
CA CYS A 90 -15.76 -5.45 -8.51
C CYS A 90 -14.56 -4.52 -8.77
N GLY A 91 -13.40 -5.06 -9.12
CA GLY A 91 -12.20 -4.29 -9.43
C GLY A 91 -11.45 -3.70 -8.23
N SER A 92 -11.92 -3.89 -6.99
CA SER A 92 -11.21 -3.37 -5.81
C SER A 92 -9.79 -3.93 -5.71
N ALA A 93 -8.79 -3.05 -5.70
CA ALA A 93 -7.42 -3.40 -5.37
C ALA A 93 -7.30 -3.69 -3.87
N LEU A 94 -6.63 -4.78 -3.49
CA LEU A 94 -6.65 -5.29 -2.11
C LEU A 94 -5.28 -5.22 -1.43
N TRP A 95 -4.25 -5.79 -2.06
CA TRP A 95 -2.87 -5.71 -1.56
C TRP A 95 -1.84 -5.88 -2.67
N LEU A 96 -0.61 -5.47 -2.36
CA LEU A 96 0.60 -5.77 -3.11
C LEU A 96 1.44 -6.79 -2.33
N TYR A 97 1.92 -7.82 -3.00
CA TYR A 97 2.93 -8.75 -2.51
C TYR A 97 4.11 -8.74 -3.48
N ASP A 98 5.34 -8.90 -3.02
CA ASP A 98 6.48 -9.03 -3.91
C ASP A 98 7.33 -10.22 -3.46
N PRO A 99 7.58 -11.22 -4.33
CA PRO A 99 8.34 -12.40 -3.96
C PRO A 99 9.80 -12.11 -3.58
N THR A 100 10.34 -10.93 -3.91
CA THR A 100 11.67 -10.50 -3.48
C THR A 100 11.72 -10.11 -2.00
N TRP A 101 10.57 -9.82 -1.38
CA TRP A 101 10.42 -9.58 0.06
C TRP A 101 9.31 -10.47 0.64
N PRO A 102 9.53 -11.79 0.73
CA PRO A 102 8.47 -12.78 0.97
C PRO A 102 7.83 -12.69 2.37
N ASP A 103 8.46 -12.00 3.32
CA ASP A 103 7.93 -11.78 4.66
C ASP A 103 6.91 -10.62 4.72
N LEU A 104 6.85 -9.79 3.68
CA LEU A 104 6.04 -8.57 3.64
C LEU A 104 4.86 -8.69 2.68
N VAL A 105 3.72 -8.19 3.12
CA VAL A 105 2.58 -7.91 2.27
C VAL A 105 2.07 -6.51 2.57
N HIS A 106 1.53 -5.86 1.55
CA HIS A 106 1.13 -4.46 1.60
C HIS A 106 -0.36 -4.30 1.31
N PRO A 107 -1.24 -4.50 2.31
CA PRO A 107 -2.65 -4.19 2.19
C PRO A 107 -2.86 -2.71 1.87
N PHE A 108 -3.78 -2.43 0.96
CA PHE A 108 -4.22 -1.07 0.69
C PHE A 108 -5.11 -0.58 1.83
N ALA A 109 -4.84 0.61 2.37
CA ALA A 109 -5.63 1.14 3.49
C ALA A 109 -7.13 1.26 3.17
N SER A 110 -7.51 1.49 1.91
CA SER A 110 -8.93 1.55 1.50
C SER A 110 -9.62 0.19 1.44
N ALA A 111 -8.88 -0.91 1.55
CA ALA A 111 -9.43 -2.26 1.58
C ALA A 111 -9.56 -2.77 3.03
N ILE A 112 -9.14 -1.99 4.04
CA ILE A 112 -9.24 -2.36 5.44
C ILE A 112 -10.60 -1.91 6.00
N ASP A 113 -11.30 -2.85 6.62
CA ASP A 113 -12.60 -2.66 7.30
C ASP A 113 -12.44 -2.42 8.81
N SER A 114 -11.36 -2.93 9.42
CA SER A 114 -11.02 -2.68 10.83
C SER A 114 -10.51 -1.25 11.04
N GLU A 115 -10.64 -0.73 12.27
CA GLU A 115 -10.12 0.60 12.59
C GLU A 115 -8.60 0.68 12.36
N LEU A 116 -8.17 1.75 11.68
CA LEU A 116 -6.76 2.09 11.51
C LEU A 116 -6.41 3.29 12.40
N PRO A 117 -5.24 3.31 13.04
CA PRO A 117 -4.81 4.48 13.81
C PRO A 117 -4.69 5.73 12.94
N VAL A 118 -4.86 6.90 13.54
CA VAL A 118 -4.59 8.17 12.87
C VAL A 118 -3.08 8.39 12.81
N ALA A 119 -2.56 8.68 11.61
CA ALA A 119 -1.16 9.01 11.43
C ALA A 119 -0.87 10.42 12.03
N PRO A 120 0.10 10.56 12.95
CA PRO A 120 0.46 11.86 13.51
C PRO A 120 1.18 12.77 12.52
N GLU A 121 1.86 12.16 11.54
CA GLU A 121 2.48 12.79 10.39
C GLU A 121 2.41 11.83 9.20
N ARG A 122 2.54 12.36 7.99
CA ARG A 122 2.46 11.61 6.74
C ARG A 122 3.75 11.70 5.96
N VAL A 123 3.97 10.69 5.11
CA VAL A 123 5.05 10.67 4.13
C VAL A 123 4.45 10.68 2.75
N HIS A 124 4.73 11.74 1.99
CA HIS A 124 4.35 11.86 0.58
C HIS A 124 5.53 11.43 -0.29
N LEU A 125 5.42 10.29 -0.97
CA LEU A 125 6.48 9.74 -1.82
C LEU A 125 6.06 9.63 -3.29
N MET A 126 7.05 9.47 -4.17
CA MET A 126 6.84 9.40 -5.62
C MET A 126 6.18 10.68 -6.19
N LEU A 127 6.43 11.84 -5.57
CA LEU A 127 5.87 13.12 -5.99
C LEU A 127 6.32 13.53 -7.40
N LYS A 128 7.48 13.05 -7.87
CA LYS A 128 7.97 13.21 -9.25
C LYS A 128 6.93 12.75 -10.28
N TYR A 129 6.14 11.73 -9.96
CA TYR A 129 5.15 11.11 -10.86
C TYR A 129 3.71 11.54 -10.58
N LYS A 130 3.51 12.49 -9.67
CA LYS A 130 2.19 13.03 -9.34
C LYS A 130 1.59 13.75 -10.56
N PRO A 131 0.32 13.50 -10.92
CA PRO A 131 -0.31 14.23 -12.02
C PRO A 131 -0.53 15.70 -11.63
N SER A 132 -0.74 16.55 -12.65
CA SER A 132 -0.93 18.00 -12.45
C SER A 132 -2.18 18.36 -11.64
N TRP A 133 -3.25 17.56 -11.73
CA TRP A 133 -4.51 17.82 -11.03
C TRP A 133 -4.51 17.44 -9.53
N VAL A 134 -3.49 16.70 -9.06
CA VAL A 134 -3.38 16.36 -7.64
C VAL A 134 -2.60 17.45 -6.94
N GLU A 135 -3.21 18.11 -5.97
CA GLU A 135 -2.52 19.00 -5.03
C GLU A 135 -2.34 18.26 -3.70
N PRO A 136 -1.13 17.83 -3.32
CA PRO A 136 -0.91 17.14 -2.06
C PRO A 136 -1.25 18.05 -0.89
N ASP A 137 -2.19 17.62 -0.04
CA ASP A 137 -2.43 18.22 1.28
C ASP A 137 -1.25 17.88 2.18
N VAL A 138 -0.22 18.72 2.20
CA VAL A 138 0.99 18.56 3.05
C VAL A 138 0.85 19.45 4.28
N ARG A 139 0.87 18.84 5.46
CA ARG A 139 0.75 19.52 6.76
C ARG A 139 2.12 19.73 7.41
N GLU A 140 2.14 20.54 8.46
CA GLU A 140 3.31 20.66 9.32
C GLU A 140 3.69 19.28 9.89
N GLY A 141 4.97 18.92 9.81
CA GLY A 141 5.49 17.61 10.19
C GLY A 141 5.52 16.56 9.07
N ASP A 142 4.78 16.76 7.98
CA ASP A 142 4.78 15.81 6.87
C ASP A 142 6.10 15.86 6.09
N SER A 143 6.58 14.69 5.67
CA SER A 143 7.77 14.56 4.83
C SER A 143 7.39 14.41 3.35
N ARG A 144 8.26 14.91 2.46
CA ARG A 144 8.06 14.91 1.00
C ARG A 144 9.27 14.33 0.29
N PHE A 145 9.02 13.43 -0.64
CA PHE A 145 10.05 12.79 -1.45
C PHE A 145 9.60 12.69 -2.92
N ASP A 146 10.50 13.07 -3.82
CA ASP A 146 10.29 12.90 -5.26
C ASP A 146 10.23 11.42 -5.66
N LEU A 147 11.00 10.58 -4.95
CA LEU A 147 11.04 9.12 -5.08
C LEU A 147 10.75 8.46 -3.71
N TYR A 148 11.38 7.32 -3.41
CA TYR A 148 11.23 6.64 -2.12
C TYR A 148 12.06 7.32 -1.01
N PRO A 149 11.57 7.35 0.24
CA PRO A 149 12.40 7.69 1.39
C PRO A 149 13.46 6.61 1.66
N GLU A 150 14.54 6.98 2.35
CA GLU A 150 15.51 6.01 2.88
C GLU A 150 14.96 5.23 4.09
N GLU A 151 14.06 5.85 4.87
CA GLU A 151 13.44 5.24 6.05
C GLU A 151 12.40 4.18 5.64
N SER A 152 12.54 2.96 6.17
CA SER A 152 11.59 1.87 5.94
C SER A 152 10.28 2.04 6.71
N ILE A 153 9.23 1.30 6.33
CA ILE A 153 7.93 1.30 7.05
C ILE A 153 8.12 0.92 8.52
N GLU A 154 8.91 -0.12 8.80
CA GLU A 154 9.26 -0.51 10.17
C GLU A 154 10.04 0.58 10.89
N GLY A 155 11.08 1.14 10.24
CA GLY A 155 11.91 2.20 10.82
C GLY A 155 11.09 3.42 11.21
N TRP A 156 10.18 3.83 10.33
CA TRP A 156 9.28 4.97 10.55
C TRP A 156 8.41 4.74 11.79
N HIS A 157 7.80 3.56 11.91
CA HIS A 157 6.95 3.21 13.06
C HIS A 157 7.74 3.11 14.36
N ARG A 158 8.89 2.43 14.35
CA ARG A 158 9.75 2.28 15.55
C ARG A 158 10.23 3.63 16.07
N LYS A 159 10.72 4.50 15.19
CA LYS A 159 11.22 5.83 15.56
C LYS A 159 10.16 6.71 16.24
N ARG A 160 8.88 6.45 15.96
CA ARG A 160 7.74 7.20 16.48
C ARG A 160 7.01 6.50 17.63
N GLY A 161 7.52 5.35 18.08
CA GLY A 161 6.84 4.55 19.11
C GLY A 161 5.47 4.01 18.66
N LEU A 162 5.27 3.88 17.35
CA LEU A 162 4.03 3.40 16.71
C LEU A 162 4.14 1.93 16.27
N TRP A 163 5.30 1.32 16.48
CA TRP A 163 5.49 -0.11 16.28
C TRP A 163 4.68 -0.88 17.33
N VAL A 164 3.89 -1.85 16.88
CA VAL A 164 3.10 -2.70 17.76
C VAL A 164 3.79 -4.06 17.83
N ASP A 165 4.39 -4.42 18.97
CA ASP A 165 5.09 -5.71 19.15
C ASP A 165 4.20 -6.92 19.00
#